data_AF-A0A1V5Y0B2-F1
#
_entry.id   AF-A0A1V5Y0B2-F1
#
_cell.length_a   1.000
_cell.length_b   1.000
_cell.length_c   1.000
_cell.angle_alpha   90.00
_cell.angle_beta   90.00
_cell.angle_gamma   90.00
#
_symmetry.space_group_name_H-M   'P 1'
#
loop_
_entity.id
_entity.type
_entity.pdbx_description
1 polymer ?
#
loop_
_entity_poly.entity_id
_entity_poly.type
_entity_poly.pdbx_seq_one_letter_code
_entity_poly.pdbx_strand_id
1 'polypeptide(L)'
;MEQENKGFQCKRCGECCRGEGFVRASEDEIRAMADYLKMELDQFKKDYTRPSLFGDYWLKEKENGDCIFLEENGCRIHNVKPLQCKTFPMNWRNRDSAQICPGLK
;
A
#
# COMPACT_ATOMS: atom_id res chain seq x y z
N MET A 1 9.47 1.28 -20.54
CA MET A 1 9.13 -0.15 -20.42
C MET A 1 7.97 -0.26 -19.44
N GLU A 2 6.74 -0.03 -19.90
CA GLU A 2 5.52 -0.25 -19.12
C GLU A 2 5.20 -1.74 -19.15
N GLN A 3 5.41 -2.42 -18.02
CA GLN A 3 4.77 -3.72 -17.82
C GLN A 3 3.32 -3.46 -17.44
N GLU A 4 2.45 -3.46 -18.45
CA GLU A 4 1.00 -3.50 -18.28
C GLU A 4 0.63 -4.73 -17.44
N ASN A 5 -0.08 -4.48 -16.34
CA ASN A 5 -0.67 -5.50 -15.47
C ASN A 5 -1.84 -6.17 -16.19
N LYS A 6 -1.58 -6.93 -17.27
CA LYS A 6 -2.62 -7.59 -18.08
C LYS A 6 -3.24 -8.73 -17.28
N GLY A 7 -4.35 -8.44 -16.62
CA GLY A 7 -5.30 -9.43 -16.09
C GLY A 7 -5.61 -9.34 -14.61
N PHE A 8 -4.82 -8.62 -13.81
CA PHE A 8 -5.10 -8.50 -12.37
C PHE A 8 -5.94 -7.26 -12.06
N GLN A 9 -7.14 -7.47 -11.55
CA GLN A 9 -7.98 -6.42 -10.98
C GLN A 9 -8.09 -6.61 -9.46
N CYS A 10 -7.67 -5.61 -8.70
CA CYS A 10 -7.82 -5.62 -7.24
C CYS A 10 -9.32 -5.69 -6.88
N LYS A 11 -9.76 -6.80 -6.28
CA LYS A 11 -11.14 -7.01 -5.83
C LYS A 11 -11.54 -6.16 -4.61
N ARG A 12 -10.65 -5.29 -4.11
CA ARG A 12 -10.86 -4.45 -2.91
C ARG A 12 -11.28 -5.21 -1.63
N CYS A 13 -10.98 -6.50 -1.55
CA CYS A 13 -11.30 -7.36 -0.41
C CYS A 13 -10.60 -6.99 0.92
N GLY A 14 -9.47 -6.28 0.84
CA GLY A 14 -8.69 -5.89 2.02
C GLY A 14 -7.74 -6.98 2.54
N GLU A 15 -7.80 -8.22 2.03
CA GLU A 15 -6.94 -9.32 2.51
C GLU A 15 -5.44 -8.99 2.47
N CYS A 16 -4.95 -8.43 1.36
CA CYS A 16 -3.55 -8.01 1.26
C CYS A 16 -3.20 -6.79 2.12
N CYS A 17 -4.20 -6.05 2.60
CA CYS A 17 -4.01 -4.93 3.52
C CYS A 17 -3.99 -5.38 4.99
N ARG A 18 -4.46 -6.60 5.29
CA ARG A 18 -4.40 -7.25 6.61
C ARG A 18 -3.22 -8.22 6.73
N GLY A 19 -2.57 -8.51 5.61
CA GLY A 19 -1.43 -9.43 5.57
C GLY A 19 -0.19 -8.84 6.22
N GLU A 20 0.66 -9.71 6.75
CA GLU A 20 1.94 -9.32 7.32
C GLU A 20 2.88 -8.74 6.26
N GLY A 21 3.58 -7.67 6.62
CA GLY A 21 4.64 -7.08 5.82
C GLY A 21 4.54 -5.58 5.72
N PHE A 22 5.65 -4.97 5.30
CA PHE A 22 5.76 -3.53 5.29
C PHE A 22 5.59 -2.96 3.88
N VAL A 23 4.81 -1.89 3.78
CA VAL A 23 4.63 -1.16 2.53
C VAL A 23 5.63 -0.02 2.46
N ARG A 24 6.62 -0.17 1.58
CA ARG A 24 7.57 0.87 1.21
C ARG A 24 6.93 1.86 0.25
N ALA A 25 7.20 3.13 0.47
CA ALA A 25 6.79 4.23 -0.37
C ALA A 25 7.94 5.24 -0.49
N SER A 26 8.19 5.68 -1.72
CA SER A 26 9.07 6.79 -2.04
C SER A 26 8.46 8.12 -1.61
N GLU A 27 9.28 9.16 -1.51
CA GLU A 27 8.81 10.50 -1.13
C GLU A 27 7.75 11.06 -2.11
N ASP A 28 7.88 10.78 -3.42
CA ASP A 28 6.89 11.19 -4.41
C ASP A 28 5.54 10.49 -4.21
N GLU A 29 5.55 9.22 -3.80
CA GLU A 29 4.33 8.50 -3.44
C GLU A 29 3.72 9.04 -2.15
N ILE A 30 4.54 9.36 -1.15
CA ILE A 30 4.09 10.03 0.07
C ILE A 30 3.40 11.36 -0.28
N ARG A 31 4.01 12.16 -1.16
CA ARG A 31 3.42 13.44 -1.60
C ARG A 31 2.08 13.23 -2.31
N ALA A 32 2.01 12.29 -3.24
CA ALA A 32 0.76 11.97 -3.93
C ALA A 32 -0.35 11.49 -2.96
N MET A 33 0.01 10.73 -1.92
CA MET A 33 -0.95 10.30 -0.89
C MET A 33 -1.39 11.45 0.00
N ALA A 34 -0.47 12.33 0.41
CA ALA A 34 -0.77 13.52 1.21
C ALA A 34 -1.72 14.48 0.46
N ASP A 35 -1.42 14.77 -0.80
CA ASP A 35 -2.25 15.63 -1.66
C ASP A 35 -3.67 15.05 -1.83
N TYR A 36 -3.78 13.73 -2.04
CA TYR A 36 -5.06 13.04 -2.16
C TYR A 36 -5.89 13.12 -0.87
N LEU A 37 -5.24 13.02 0.29
CA LEU A 37 -5.89 13.18 1.59
C LEU A 37 -6.09 14.65 2.00
N LYS A 38 -5.61 15.61 1.18
CA LYS A 38 -5.61 17.05 1.46
C LYS A 38 -4.92 17.37 2.79
N MET A 39 -3.79 16.70 3.02
CA MET A 39 -2.97 16.88 4.21
C MET A 39 -1.62 17.47 3.84
N GLU A 40 -1.04 18.20 4.79
CA GLU A 40 0.34 18.68 4.69
C GLU A 40 1.31 17.48 4.72
N LEU A 41 2.41 17.58 3.97
CA LEU A 41 3.35 16.49 3.75
C LEU A 41 4.05 16.04 5.03
N ASP A 42 4.54 16.98 5.84
CA ASP A 42 5.23 16.67 7.09
C ASP A 42 4.27 16.05 8.11
N GLN A 43 3.02 16.53 8.16
CA GLN A 43 1.97 15.92 8.98
C GLN A 43 1.68 14.49 8.52
N PHE A 44 1.56 14.25 7.21
CA PHE A 44 1.35 12.91 6.67
C PHE A 44 2.52 11.98 7.02
N LYS A 45 3.76 12.45 6.82
CA LYS A 45 4.96 11.67 7.16
C LYS A 45 4.95 11.27 8.64
N LYS A 46 4.64 12.22 9.51
CA LYS A 46 4.58 12.00 10.96
C LYS A 46 3.49 11.01 11.36
N ASP A 47 2.30 11.13 10.79
CA ASP A 47 1.14 10.34 11.22
C ASP A 47 1.13 8.94 10.59
N TYR A 48 1.43 8.82 9.31
CA TYR A 48 1.19 7.61 8.53
C TYR A 48 2.44 6.85 8.12
N THR A 49 3.65 7.39 8.35
CA THR A 49 4.88 6.76 7.87
C THR A 49 5.95 6.60 8.95
N ARG A 50 6.93 5.72 8.68
CA ARG A 50 8.19 5.59 9.42
C ARG A 50 9.34 5.75 8.43
N PRO A 51 10.33 6.61 8.71
CA PRO A 51 11.48 6.74 7.82
C PRO A 51 12.32 5.46 7.83
N SER A 52 12.86 5.12 6.67
CA SER A 52 13.84 4.04 6.51
C SER A 52 15.27 4.57 6.59
N LEU A 53 16.23 3.64 6.69
CA LEU A 53 17.67 3.96 6.58
C LEU A 53 18.11 4.30 5.14
N PHE A 54 17.26 4.10 4.13
CA PHE A 54 17.61 4.22 2.70
C PHE A 54 16.94 5.42 2.02
N GLY A 55 16.34 6.35 2.79
CA GLY A 55 15.72 7.57 2.27
C GLY A 55 14.27 7.42 1.79
N ASP A 56 13.70 6.22 1.86
CA ASP A 56 12.27 5.96 1.67
C ASP A 56 11.51 5.86 2.99
N TYR A 57 10.19 5.65 2.88
CA TYR A 57 9.25 5.58 3.99
C TYR A 57 8.49 4.26 4.01
N TRP A 58 8.14 3.82 5.21
CA TRP A 58 7.37 2.62 5.48
C TRP A 58 6.00 3.08 5.98
N LEU A 59 4.92 2.62 5.38
CA LEU A 59 3.59 2.93 5.90
C LEU A 59 3.42 2.26 7.27
N LYS A 60 2.79 2.98 8.20
CA LYS A 60 2.45 2.41 9.50
C LYS A 60 1.32 1.38 9.38
N GLU A 61 1.24 0.59 10.43
CA GLU A 61 0.16 -0.37 10.68
C GLU A 61 -0.68 0.15 11.86
N LYS A 62 -1.93 -0.32 11.92
CA LYS A 62 -2.81 -0.21 13.08
C LYS A 62 -2.34 -1.14 14.19
N GLU A 63 -2.87 -1.00 15.39
CA GLU A 63 -2.52 -1.86 16.53
C GLU A 63 -2.81 -3.35 16.29
N ASN A 64 -3.78 -3.65 15.41
CA ASN A 64 -4.11 -5.02 15.02
C ASN A 64 -3.24 -5.57 13.87
N GLY A 65 -2.24 -4.82 13.40
CA GLY A 65 -1.37 -5.20 12.29
C GLY A 65 -1.89 -4.84 10.89
N ASP A 66 -3.12 -4.34 10.76
CA ASP A 66 -3.65 -3.93 9.47
C ASP A 66 -2.95 -2.68 8.94
N CYS A 67 -2.91 -2.51 7.61
CA CYS A 67 -2.47 -1.26 7.01
C CYS A 67 -3.25 -0.05 7.56
N ILE A 68 -2.55 1.03 7.90
CA ILE A 68 -3.15 2.25 8.47
C ILE A 68 -4.26 2.87 7.59
N PHE A 69 -4.25 2.61 6.28
CA PHE A 69 -5.24 3.10 5.33
C PHE A 69 -6.38 2.11 5.01
N LEU A 70 -6.43 0.95 5.66
CA LEU A 70 -7.54 0.00 5.52
C LEU A 70 -8.72 0.46 6.38
N GLU A 71 -9.83 0.84 5.74
CA GLU A 71 -11.10 1.14 6.42
C GLU A 71 -12.11 0.01 6.20
N GLU A 72 -13.28 0.09 6.85
CA GLU A 72 -14.37 -0.89 6.68
C GLU A 72 -14.76 -1.09 5.19
N ASN A 73 -14.76 0.00 4.42
CA ASN A 73 -15.08 0.01 2.98
C ASN A 73 -13.87 -0.25 2.07
N GLY A 74 -12.73 -0.68 2.63
CA GLY A 74 -11.50 -0.97 1.91
C GLY A 74 -10.44 0.12 2.02
N CYS A 75 -9.46 0.11 1.10
CA CYS A 75 -8.31 1.00 1.17
C CYS A 75 -8.69 2.46 0.84
N ARG A 76 -8.55 3.36 1.81
CA ARG A 76 -8.86 4.80 1.68
C ARG A 76 -8.06 5.50 0.57
N ILE A 77 -6.82 5.08 0.35
CA ILE A 77 -5.90 5.67 -0.64
C ILE A 77 -5.88 4.89 -1.97
N HIS A 78 -6.91 4.11 -2.29
CA HIS A 78 -6.88 3.14 -3.39
C HIS A 78 -6.35 3.70 -4.73
N ASN A 79 -6.73 4.93 -5.08
CA ASN A 79 -6.36 5.58 -6.35
C ASN A 79 -4.90 6.02 -6.40
N VAL A 80 -4.30 6.29 -5.23
CA VAL A 80 -2.92 6.80 -5.07
C VAL A 80 -2.05 5.82 -4.28
N LYS A 81 -2.41 4.54 -4.29
CA LYS A 81 -1.62 3.48 -3.65
C LYS A 81 -0.16 3.52 -4.11
N PRO A 82 0.79 3.21 -3.21
CA PRO A 82 2.19 3.07 -3.60
C PRO A 82 2.35 1.92 -4.59
N LEU A 83 3.42 1.96 -5.38
CA LEU A 83 3.76 1.03 -6.44
C LEU A 83 3.82 -0.40 -5.93
N GLN A 84 4.32 -0.60 -4.71
CA GLN A 84 4.32 -1.91 -4.06
C GLN A 84 2.89 -2.49 -3.94
N CYS A 85 1.92 -1.68 -3.53
CA CYS A 85 0.52 -2.11 -3.46
C CYS A 85 -0.15 -2.24 -4.83
N LYS A 86 0.24 -1.42 -5.82
CA LYS A 86 -0.29 -1.47 -7.20
C LYS A 86 0.18 -2.71 -7.96
N THR A 87 1.42 -3.12 -7.70
CA THR A 87 2.06 -4.24 -8.38
C THR A 87 1.95 -5.56 -7.61
N PHE A 88 1.43 -5.53 -6.39
CA PHE A 88 0.98 -6.74 -5.70
C PHE A 88 -0.20 -7.35 -6.47
N PRO A 89 -0.24 -8.68 -6.66
CA PRO A 89 0.72 -9.71 -6.20
C PRO A 89 1.79 -10.12 -7.23
N MET A 90 1.88 -9.41 -8.37
CA MET A 90 2.78 -9.77 -9.48
C MET A 90 4.26 -9.51 -9.15
N ASN A 91 4.60 -8.30 -8.68
CA ASN A 91 5.99 -7.90 -8.46
C ASN A 91 6.43 -7.97 -7.00
N TRP A 92 5.47 -8.11 -6.08
CA TRP A 92 5.71 -8.25 -4.65
C TRP A 92 4.99 -9.50 -4.16
N ARG A 93 5.67 -10.64 -4.29
CA ARG A 93 5.12 -11.97 -4.04
C ARG A 93 5.95 -12.64 -2.95
N ASN A 94 5.42 -12.74 -1.74
CA ASN A 94 5.84 -13.82 -0.84
C ASN A 94 5.16 -15.13 -1.26
N ARG A 95 5.62 -16.27 -0.72
CA ARG A 95 5.06 -17.59 -1.05
C ARG A 95 3.54 -17.65 -0.85
N ASP A 96 3.02 -16.84 0.08
CA ASP A 96 1.61 -16.83 0.49
C ASP A 96 0.76 -15.79 -0.25
N SER A 97 1.33 -14.95 -1.12
CA SER A 97 0.60 -13.87 -1.80
C SER A 97 -0.54 -14.37 -2.69
N ALA A 98 -0.41 -15.58 -3.25
CA ALA A 98 -1.47 -16.26 -4.00
C ALA A 98 -2.58 -16.84 -3.10
N GLN A 99 -2.27 -17.12 -1.84
CA GLN A 99 -3.26 -17.53 -0.84
C GLN A 99 -4.01 -16.32 -0.28
N ILE A 100 -3.30 -15.20 -0.09
CA ILE A 100 -3.84 -13.95 0.46
C ILE A 100 -4.73 -13.23 -0.55
N CYS A 101 -4.38 -13.22 -1.85
CA CYS A 101 -5.13 -12.43 -2.84
C CYS A 101 -6.24 -13.24 -3.54
N PRO A 102 -7.54 -12.96 -3.29
CA PRO A 102 -8.63 -13.63 -3.99
C PRO A 102 -8.72 -13.25 -5.48
N GLY A 103 -8.00 -12.21 -5.92
CA GLY A 103 -7.92 -11.80 -7.32
C GLY A 103 -6.99 -12.67 -8.17
N LEU A 104 -6.23 -13.58 -7.55
CA LEU A 104 -5.39 -14.56 -8.22
C LEU A 104 -6.00 -15.96 -8.33
N LYS A 105 -7.14 -16.20 -7.66
CA LYS A 105 -7.96 -17.40 -7.81
C LYS A 105 -9.02 -17.13 -8.86
#